data_AF-A0A950BXY3-F1
#
_entry.id   AF-A0A950BXY3-F1
#
_cell.length_a   1.000
_cell.length_b   1.000
_cell.length_c   1.000
_cell.angle_alpha   90.00
_cell.angle_beta   90.00
_cell.angle_gamma   90.00
#
_symmetry.space_group_name_H-M   'P 1'
#
loop_
_entity.id
_entity.type
_entity.pdbx_description
1 polymer ?
#
loop_
_entity_poly.entity_id
_entity_poly.type
_entity_poly.pdbx_seq_one_letter_code
_entity_poly.pdbx_strand_id
1 'polypeptide(L)'
;MTDRAAGVLPGLWQVLYSLGIFASRRLLPRSMFGVAVFYLLTGLGTLALIQGQRALNPWAMGLPFCVGQLLAAAVLYRTLERDHDAA
;
A
#
# COMPACT_ATOMS: atom_id res chain seq x y z
N MET A 1 21.73 18.57 -0.08
CA MET A 1 21.42 17.45 0.84
C MET A 1 19.95 17.00 0.77
N THR A 2 19.04 17.84 0.24
CA THR A 2 17.58 17.62 0.13
C THR A 2 17.14 16.61 -0.94
N ASP A 3 17.95 16.39 -1.99
CA ASP A 3 17.59 15.56 -3.15
C ASP A 3 17.33 14.09 -2.79
N ARG A 4 18.07 13.55 -1.80
CA ARG A 4 17.93 12.16 -1.35
C ARG A 4 16.68 11.94 -0.50
N ALA A 5 16.27 12.94 0.28
CA ALA A 5 15.08 12.85 1.11
C ALA A 5 13.82 12.78 0.25
N ALA A 6 13.77 13.55 -0.85
CA ALA A 6 12.66 13.50 -1.80
C ALA A 6 12.58 12.13 -2.50
N GLY A 7 13.71 11.47 -2.76
CA GLY A 7 13.73 10.16 -3.42
C GLY A 7 13.24 8.99 -2.59
N VAL A 8 13.41 9.01 -1.26
CA VAL A 8 12.93 7.94 -0.37
C VAL A 8 11.45 8.10 0.00
N LEU A 9 10.86 9.25 -0.27
CA LEU A 9 9.48 9.60 0.08
C LEU A 9 8.45 8.56 -0.42
N PRO A 10 8.49 8.08 -1.69
CA PRO A 10 7.53 7.09 -2.19
C PRO A 10 7.53 5.78 -1.41
N GLY A 11 8.72 5.22 -1.17
CA GLY A 11 8.88 3.96 -0.47
C GLY A 11 8.54 4.08 1.02
N LEU A 12 8.94 5.18 1.66
CA LEU A 12 8.59 5.44 3.06
C LEU A 12 7.08 5.60 3.24
N TRP A 13 6.42 6.32 2.34
CA TRP A 13 4.97 6.47 2.35
C TRP A 13 4.23 5.12 2.24
N GLN A 14 4.67 4.24 1.34
CA GLN A 14 4.09 2.88 1.18
C GLN A 14 4.22 2.05 2.47
N VAL A 15 5.38 2.11 3.13
CA VAL A 15 5.61 1.42 4.41
C VAL A 15 4.70 1.98 5.51
N LEU A 16 4.57 3.31 5.62
CA LEU A 16 3.66 3.94 6.58
C LEU A 16 2.19 3.59 6.30
N TYR A 17 1.79 3.51 5.04
CA TYR A 17 0.44 3.12 4.65
C TYR A 17 0.13 1.67 5.06
N SER A 18 1.06 0.74 4.79
CA SER A 18 0.98 -0.64 5.29
C SER A 18 0.84 -0.69 6.81
N LEU A 19 1.64 0.08 7.53
CA LEU A 19 1.60 0.14 8.99
C LEU A 19 0.23 0.66 9.49
N GLY A 20 -0.32 1.67 8.82
CA GLY A 20 -1.66 2.20 9.10
C GLY A 20 -2.74 1.13 8.93
N ILE A 21 -2.72 0.35 7.85
CA ILE A 21 -3.66 -0.77 7.66
C ILE A 21 -3.46 -1.83 8.75
N PHE A 22 -2.21 -2.12 9.13
CA PHE A 22 -1.92 -3.07 10.20
C PHE A 22 -2.39 -2.59 11.58
N ALA A 23 -2.24 -1.30 11.90
CA ALA A 23 -2.75 -0.71 13.12
C ALA A 23 -4.29 -0.76 13.16
N SER A 24 -4.92 -0.56 12.01
CA SER A 24 -6.37 -0.61 11.84
C SER A 24 -6.94 -2.05 11.74
N ARG A 25 -6.14 -3.10 11.93
CA ARG A 25 -6.61 -4.51 11.92
C ARG A 25 -7.77 -4.79 12.86
N ARG A 26 -7.94 -4.00 13.94
CA ARG A 26 -9.05 -4.16 14.89
C ARG A 26 -10.39 -3.66 14.33
N LEU A 27 -10.35 -2.77 13.35
CA LEU A 27 -11.50 -2.11 12.73
C LEU A 27 -11.80 -2.68 11.33
N LEU A 28 -10.88 -3.48 10.77
CA LEU A 28 -10.93 -3.96 9.40
C LEU A 28 -11.07 -5.49 9.34
N PRO A 29 -11.75 -6.03 8.31
CA PRO A 29 -11.85 -7.47 8.11
C PRO A 29 -10.47 -8.12 7.97
N ARG A 30 -10.32 -9.36 8.46
CA ARG A 30 -9.05 -10.13 8.43
C ARG A 30 -8.38 -10.15 7.05
N SER A 31 -9.18 -10.15 5.99
CA SER A 31 -8.75 -10.11 4.59
C SER A 31 -7.93 -8.86 4.20
N MET A 32 -8.08 -7.72 4.91
CA MET A 32 -7.28 -6.50 4.69
C MET A 32 -5.79 -6.70 5.01
N PHE A 33 -5.43 -7.77 5.73
CA PHE A 33 -4.03 -8.13 5.97
C PHE A 33 -3.24 -8.31 4.67
N GLY A 34 -3.86 -8.88 3.62
CA GLY A 34 -3.20 -9.06 2.32
C GLY A 34 -2.84 -7.73 1.65
N VAL A 35 -3.72 -6.73 1.78
CA VAL A 35 -3.49 -5.37 1.26
C VAL A 35 -2.33 -4.70 1.98
N ALA A 36 -2.24 -4.85 3.29
CA ALA A 36 -1.12 -4.32 4.07
C ALA A 36 0.22 -4.97 3.66
N VAL A 37 0.27 -6.31 3.54
CA VAL A 37 1.48 -7.00 3.07
C VAL A 37 1.90 -6.53 1.68
N PHE A 38 0.94 -6.31 0.77
CA PHE A 38 1.22 -5.76 -0.55
C PHE A 38 1.88 -4.37 -0.49
N TYR A 39 1.36 -3.45 0.32
CA TYR A 39 1.96 -2.12 0.50
C TYR A 39 3.35 -2.20 1.17
N LEU A 40 3.58 -3.16 2.07
CA LEU A 40 4.89 -3.36 2.69
C LEU A 40 5.93 -3.82 1.66
N LEU A 41 5.59 -4.83 0.86
CA LEU A 41 6.50 -5.39 -0.15
C LEU A 41 6.82 -4.36 -1.24
N THR A 42 5.82 -3.61 -1.70
CA THR A 42 6.03 -2.54 -2.68
C THR A 42 6.84 -1.39 -2.09
N GLY A 43 6.60 -1.01 -0.83
CA GLY A 43 7.40 -0.02 -0.09
C GLY A 43 8.87 -0.40 0.02
N LEU A 44 9.15 -1.63 0.47
CA LEU A 44 10.51 -2.16 0.57
C LEU A 44 11.18 -2.30 -0.80
N GLY A 45 10.44 -2.79 -1.81
CA GLY A 45 10.93 -2.87 -3.18
C GLY A 45 11.28 -1.51 -3.75
N THR A 46 10.43 -0.50 -3.52
CA THR A 46 10.70 0.88 -3.94
C THR A 46 11.93 1.44 -3.23
N LEU A 47 12.08 1.22 -1.92
CA LEU A 47 13.28 1.62 -1.16
C LEU A 47 14.56 0.92 -1.65
N ALA A 48 14.48 -0.37 -1.97
CA ALA A 48 15.62 -1.15 -2.46
C ALA A 48 16.03 -0.79 -3.91
N LEU A 49 15.07 -0.37 -4.73
CA LEU A 49 15.27 -0.02 -6.14
C LEU A 49 15.58 1.47 -6.38
N ILE A 50 15.53 2.31 -5.35
CA ILE A 50 15.93 3.72 -5.46
C ILE A 50 17.43 3.79 -5.79
N GLN A 51 17.71 4.01 -7.09
CA GLN A 51 19.03 4.32 -7.61
C GLN A 51 18.97 5.61 -8.44
N GLY A 52 19.52 6.70 -7.90
CA GLY A 52 19.74 7.96 -8.64
C GLY A 52 18.48 8.74 -9.07
N GLN A 53 18.54 9.38 -10.25
CA GLN A 53 17.53 10.30 -10.81
C GLN A 53 16.11 9.73 -11.01
N ARG A 54 15.88 8.43 -10.77
CA ARG A 54 14.53 7.80 -10.78
C ARG A 54 13.74 7.98 -9.47
N ALA A 55 14.32 8.70 -8.51
CA ALA A 55 13.77 9.10 -7.22
C ALA A 55 12.33 9.67 -7.25
N LEU A 56 11.93 10.33 -8.34
CA LEU A 56 10.62 10.96 -8.50
C LEU A 56 9.87 10.41 -9.72
N ASN A 57 9.89 9.10 -9.93
CA ASN A 57 9.04 8.51 -10.96
C ASN A 57 7.59 8.45 -10.44
N PRO A 58 6.62 9.21 -10.99
CA PRO A 58 5.21 9.16 -10.55
C PRO A 58 4.61 7.75 -10.63
N TRP A 59 5.15 6.88 -11.49
CA TRP A 59 4.77 5.48 -11.57
C TRP A 59 5.12 4.66 -10.33
N ALA A 60 6.17 5.05 -9.59
CA ALA A 60 6.57 4.38 -8.35
C ALA A 60 5.56 4.62 -7.21
N MET A 61 4.71 5.66 -7.30
CA MET A 61 3.62 5.92 -6.36
C MET A 61 2.27 5.48 -6.91
N GLY A 62 1.94 5.90 -8.14
CA GLY A 62 0.61 5.72 -8.70
C GLY A 62 0.25 4.25 -8.94
N LEU A 63 1.19 3.45 -9.44
CA LEU A 63 0.95 2.04 -9.75
C LEU A 63 0.63 1.23 -8.48
N PRO A 64 1.47 1.23 -7.42
CA PRO A 64 1.14 0.53 -6.18
C PRO A 64 -0.08 1.13 -5.46
N PHE A 65 -0.35 2.43 -5.59
CA PHE A 65 -1.57 3.01 -5.03
C PHE A 65 -2.83 2.45 -5.71
N CYS A 66 -2.90 2.52 -7.04
CA CYS A 66 -4.06 2.02 -7.79
C CYS A 66 -4.28 0.51 -7.56
N VAL A 67 -3.21 -0.29 -7.59
CA VAL A 67 -3.31 -1.73 -7.33
C VAL A 67 -3.78 -1.99 -5.90
N GLY A 68 -3.23 -1.28 -4.90
CA GLY A 68 -3.64 -1.43 -3.51
C GLY A 68 -5.09 -1.01 -3.26
N GLN A 69 -5.58 0.05 -3.91
CA GLN A 69 -6.98 0.48 -3.82
C GLN A 69 -7.93 -0.54 -4.47
N LEU A 70 -7.58 -1.10 -5.63
CA LEU A 70 -8.36 -2.17 -6.26
C LEU A 70 -8.39 -3.45 -5.40
N LEU A 71 -7.27 -3.81 -4.79
CA LEU A 71 -7.20 -4.93 -3.83
C LEU A 71 -8.07 -4.66 -2.60
N ALA A 72 -8.00 -3.46 -2.03
CA ALA A 72 -8.83 -3.07 -0.89
C ALA A 72 -10.31 -3.09 -1.26
N ALA A 73 -10.70 -2.56 -2.42
CA ALA A 73 -12.07 -2.59 -2.92
C ALA A 73 -12.56 -4.02 -3.12
N ALA A 74 -11.76 -4.88 -3.76
CA ALA A 74 -12.12 -6.29 -3.98
C ALA A 74 -12.26 -7.06 -2.66
N VAL A 75 -11.38 -6.81 -1.69
CA VAL A 75 -11.47 -7.38 -0.34
C VAL A 75 -12.74 -6.90 0.35
N LEU A 76 -13.01 -5.59 0.35
CA LEU A 76 -14.16 -5.02 1.03
C LEU A 76 -15.47 -5.49 0.40
N TYR A 77 -15.56 -5.49 -0.94
CA TYR A 77 -16.69 -6.03 -1.70
C TYR A 77 -16.99 -7.48 -1.31
N ARG A 78 -15.96 -8.33 -1.25
CA ARG A 78 -16.16 -9.74 -0.87
C ARG A 78 -16.53 -9.95 0.59
N THR A 79 -16.06 -9.08 1.50
CA THR A 79 -16.22 -9.32 2.94
C THR A 79 -17.40 -8.57 3.55
N LEU A 80 -17.83 -7.44 2.99
CA LEU A 80 -18.98 -6.70 3.48
C LEU A 80 -20.24 -6.94 2.65
N GLU A 81 -20.13 -7.01 1.32
CA GLU A 81 -21.31 -7.12 0.46
C GLU A 81 -21.85 -8.56 0.43
N ARG A 82 -20.98 -9.56 0.24
CA ARG A 82 -21.42 -10.97 0.19
C ARG A 82 -21.84 -11.57 1.53
N ASP A 83 -21.21 -11.16 2.65
CA ASP A 83 -21.63 -11.64 3.98
C ASP A 83 -22.93 -10.98 4.43
N HIS A 84 -23.24 -9.76 3.97
CA HIS A 84 -24.52 -9.09 4.26
C HIS A 84 -25.67 -9.68 3.44
N ASP A 85 -25.42 -10.06 2.18
CA ASP A 85 -26.43 -10.73 1.34
C ASP A 85 -26.67 -12.21 1.73
N ALA A 86 -25.76 -12.82 2.50
CA ALA A 86 -25.86 -14.21 2.96
C ALA A 86 -26.48 -14.36 4.36
N ALA A 87 -26.80 -13.26 5.04
CA ALA A 87 -27.39 -13.21 6.39
C ALA A 87 -28.89 -12.87 6.35
#